data_AF-A0A2D6P1R5-F1
#
_entry.id   AF-A0A2D6P1R5-F1
#
_cell.length_a   1.000
_cell.length_b   1.000
_cell.length_c   1.000
_cell.angle_alpha   90.00
_cell.angle_beta   90.00
_cell.angle_gamma   90.00
#
_symmetry.space_group_name_H-M   'P 1'
#
loop_
_entity.id
_entity.type
_entity.pdbx_description
1 polymer ?
#
loop_
_entity_poly.entity_id
_entity_poly.type
_entity_poly.pdbx_seq_one_letter_code
_entity_poly.pdbx_strand_id
1 'polypeptide(L)'
;MKKLCFLLFLFSSFIHSDENIVIVISLDGIRYDYLERTETDAFSYLRKGGASASSLVPVYQSSTFPTHVTMATGVTPDLHGILHNSFYDKERGSFSYSPDASWIQYEPVWS
;
A
#
# COMPACT_ATOMS: atom_id res chain seq x y z
N MET A 1 -28.60 -41.88 19.52
CA MET A 1 -27.30 -41.89 18.82
C MET A 1 -27.34 -41.21 17.43
N LYS A 2 -28.39 -41.38 16.62
CA LYS A 2 -28.49 -40.71 15.29
C LYS A 2 -28.70 -39.19 15.31
N LYS A 3 -29.28 -38.62 16.37
CA LYS A 3 -29.52 -37.16 16.50
C LYS A 3 -28.28 -36.35 16.92
N LEU A 4 -27.27 -36.98 17.53
CA LEU A 4 -26.09 -36.28 18.05
C LEU A 4 -25.03 -36.03 16.95
N CYS A 5 -24.93 -36.92 15.96
CA CYS A 5 -24.06 -36.71 14.79
C CYS A 5 -24.53 -35.59 13.87
N PHE A 6 -25.83 -35.26 13.85
CA PHE A 6 -26.36 -34.21 12.98
C PHE A 6 -26.04 -32.78 13.49
N LEU A 7 -25.89 -32.62 14.81
CA LEU A 7 -25.48 -31.33 15.40
C LEU A 7 -24.01 -31.00 15.16
N LEU A 8 -23.13 -32.01 15.09
CA LEU A 8 -21.71 -31.82 14.82
C LEU A 8 -21.41 -31.49 13.34
N PHE A 9 -22.30 -31.87 12.42
CA PHE A 9 -22.17 -31.54 10.99
C PHE A 9 -22.57 -30.10 10.63
N LEU A 10 -23.34 -29.42 11.49
CA LEU A 10 -23.77 -28.03 11.25
C LEU A 10 -22.73 -26.99 11.69
N PHE A 11 -21.75 -27.38 12.51
CA PHE A 11 -20.71 -26.47 13.02
C PHE A 11 -19.44 -26.44 12.15
N SER A 12 -19.21 -27.41 11.27
CA SER A 12 -18.00 -27.46 10.45
C SER A 12 -18.04 -26.53 9.23
N SER A 13 -19.19 -25.94 8.91
CA SER A 13 -19.38 -25.14 7.69
C SER A 13 -18.97 -23.67 7.83
N PHE A 14 -18.45 -23.24 8.98
CA PHE A 14 -18.14 -21.83 9.26
C PHE A 14 -16.66 -21.45 9.24
N ILE A 15 -15.76 -22.38 8.87
CA ILE A 15 -14.35 -22.04 8.64
C ILE A 15 -14.09 -22.10 7.14
N HIS A 16 -14.73 -21.21 6.40
CA HIS A 16 -14.21 -20.79 5.11
C HIS A 16 -13.39 -19.53 5.38
N SER A 17 -12.08 -19.69 5.52
CA SER A 17 -11.17 -18.55 5.39
C SER A 17 -11.18 -18.17 3.92
N ASP A 18 -12.07 -17.27 3.53
CA ASP A 18 -11.87 -16.52 2.29
C ASP A 18 -10.55 -15.78 2.48
N GLU A 19 -9.50 -16.25 1.79
CA GLU A 19 -8.23 -15.55 1.75
C GLU A 19 -8.50 -14.15 1.21
N ASN A 20 -8.44 -13.15 2.10
CA ASN A 20 -8.70 -11.77 1.72
C ASN A 20 -7.56 -11.28 0.83
N ILE A 21 -7.85 -11.06 -0.45
CA ILE A 21 -6.87 -10.51 -1.39
C ILE A 21 -6.68 -9.03 -1.09
N VAL A 22 -5.44 -8.65 -0.78
CA VAL A 22 -5.06 -7.24 -0.60
C VAL A 22 -4.65 -6.66 -1.94
N ILE A 23 -5.34 -5.60 -2.37
CA ILE A 23 -5.00 -4.83 -3.57
C ILE A 23 -4.60 -3.42 -3.14
N VAL A 24 -3.39 -3.00 -3.52
CA VAL A 24 -2.89 -1.64 -3.31
C VAL A 24 -2.96 -0.88 -4.64
N ILE A 25 -3.74 0.20 -4.67
CA ILE A 25 -3.87 1.09 -5.83
C ILE A 25 -3.26 2.44 -5.45
N SER A 26 -2.21 2.85 -6.16
CA SER A 26 -1.63 4.19 -6.03
C SER A 26 -2.00 5.04 -7.25
N LEU A 27 -2.45 6.27 -7.00
CA LEU A 27 -2.74 7.27 -8.02
C LEU A 27 -1.80 8.46 -7.78
N ASP A 28 -0.75 8.57 -8.60
CA ASP A 28 0.30 9.56 -8.39
C ASP A 28 -0.23 11.00 -8.56
N GLY A 29 0.24 11.91 -7.71
CA GLY A 29 -0.12 13.33 -7.75
C GLY A 29 -1.55 13.66 -7.31
N ILE A 30 -2.33 12.71 -6.78
CA ILE A 30 -3.67 12.98 -6.25
C ILE A 30 -3.58 13.59 -4.86
N ARG A 31 -3.85 14.90 -4.76
CA ARG A 31 -3.94 15.59 -3.46
C ARG A 31 -5.26 15.28 -2.77
N TYR A 32 -5.25 15.37 -1.42
CA TYR A 32 -6.39 15.01 -0.57
C TYR A 32 -7.73 15.68 -0.96
N ASP A 33 -7.70 16.90 -1.50
CA ASP A 33 -8.90 17.68 -1.85
C ASP A 33 -9.31 17.55 -3.33
N TYR A 34 -8.57 16.79 -4.15
CA TYR A 34 -8.90 16.67 -5.57
C TYR A 34 -10.19 15.90 -5.80
N LEU A 35 -10.44 14.87 -5.00
CA LEU A 35 -11.65 14.06 -5.10
C LEU A 35 -12.92 14.83 -4.70
N GLU A 36 -12.79 15.91 -3.94
CA GLU A 36 -13.92 16.79 -3.58
C GLU A 36 -14.28 17.76 -4.72
N ARG A 37 -13.35 17.99 -5.65
CA ARG A 37 -13.52 18.91 -6.78
C ARG A 37 -14.11 18.23 -8.02
N THR A 38 -14.30 16.91 -7.98
CA THR A 38 -14.73 16.10 -9.12
C THR A 38 -15.85 15.17 -8.70
N GLU A 39 -16.90 15.05 -9.51
CA GLU A 39 -17.90 14.00 -9.32
C GLU A 39 -17.37 12.68 -9.87
N THR A 40 -16.86 11.82 -9.00
CA THR A 40 -16.46 10.46 -9.36
C THR A 40 -17.27 9.45 -8.55
N ASP A 41 -18.09 8.68 -9.26
CA ASP A 41 -18.97 7.66 -8.67
C ASP A 41 -18.17 6.58 -7.94
N ALA A 42 -17.01 6.18 -8.47
CA ALA A 42 -16.17 5.14 -7.90
C ALA A 42 -15.60 5.51 -6.52
N PHE A 43 -14.98 6.69 -6.37
CA PHE A 43 -14.45 7.12 -5.07
C PHE A 43 -15.55 7.42 -4.06
N SER A 44 -16.69 7.94 -4.52
CA SER A 44 -17.87 8.15 -3.69
C SER A 44 -18.41 6.82 -3.13
N TYR A 45 -18.45 5.77 -3.96
CA TYR A 45 -18.81 4.42 -3.54
C TYR A 45 -17.83 3.88 -2.49
N LEU A 46 -16.51 3.97 -2.75
CA LEU A 46 -15.47 3.51 -1.82
C LEU A 46 -15.54 4.23 -0.47
N ARG A 47 -15.74 5.55 -0.46
CA ARG A 47 -15.82 6.35 0.77
C ARG A 47 -17.08 6.04 1.59
N LYS A 48 -18.21 5.74 0.94
CA LYS A 48 -19.47 5.39 1.62
C LYS A 48 -19.44 3.97 2.21
N GLY A 49 -18.80 3.02 1.52
CA GLY A 49 -18.76 1.60 1.90
C GLY A 49 -17.52 1.16 2.68
N GLY A 50 -16.49 2.01 2.76
CA GLY A 50 -15.19 1.68 3.36
C GLY A 50 -14.73 2.70 4.39
N ALA A 51 -13.41 2.71 4.64
CA ALA A 51 -12.75 3.67 5.51
C ALA A 51 -11.99 4.71 4.68
N SER A 52 -11.98 5.96 5.17
CA SER A 52 -11.24 7.07 4.53
C SER A 52 -10.56 7.94 5.59
N ALA A 53 -9.35 8.42 5.29
CA ALA A 53 -8.66 9.46 6.07
C ALA A 53 -8.90 10.86 5.48
N SER A 54 -8.72 11.91 6.27
CA SER A 54 -8.81 13.30 5.79
C SER A 54 -7.68 13.67 4.83
N SER A 55 -6.50 13.12 5.05
CA SER A 55 -5.32 13.31 4.22
C SER A 55 -4.23 12.28 4.56
N LEU A 56 -3.28 12.10 3.65
CA LEU A 56 -2.01 11.41 3.90
C LEU A 56 -0.92 12.47 4.11
N VAL A 57 -0.08 12.29 5.13
CA VAL A 57 1.14 13.09 5.31
C VAL A 57 2.28 12.33 4.63
N PRO A 58 2.83 12.82 3.51
CA PRO A 58 3.93 12.16 2.84
C PRO A 58 5.26 12.38 3.59
N VAL A 59 6.24 11.54 3.30
CA VAL A 59 7.63 11.80 3.70
C VAL A 59 8.19 13.02 2.97
N TYR A 60 9.22 13.63 3.56
CA TYR A 60 9.98 14.69 2.90
C TYR A 60 11.15 14.08 2.10
N GLN A 61 11.41 14.50 0.86
CA GLN A 61 10.56 15.34 0.00
C GLN A 61 9.37 14.54 -0.55
N SER A 62 8.21 15.20 -0.73
CA SER A 62 7.00 14.61 -1.30
C SER A 62 7.16 14.33 -2.80
N SER A 63 7.97 13.33 -3.13
CA SER A 63 8.31 12.90 -4.48
C SER A 63 7.91 11.43 -4.67
N THR A 64 7.64 11.07 -5.92
CA THR A 64 7.06 9.78 -6.31
C THR A 64 7.82 8.60 -5.70
N PHE A 65 9.09 8.40 -6.04
CA PHE A 65 9.81 7.18 -5.71
C PHE A 65 10.05 7.01 -4.20
N PRO A 66 10.55 8.02 -3.46
CA PRO A 66 10.69 7.93 -2.01
C PRO A 66 9.36 7.63 -1.31
N THR A 67 8.26 8.28 -1.70
CA THR A 67 6.94 8.08 -1.07
C THR A 67 6.44 6.65 -1.28
N HIS A 68 6.57 6.11 -2.50
CA HIS A 68 6.12 4.74 -2.80
C HIS A 68 6.98 3.69 -2.06
N VAL A 69 8.29 3.90 -1.97
CA VAL A 69 9.17 3.00 -1.24
C VAL A 69 8.90 3.06 0.27
N THR A 70 8.64 4.25 0.82
CA THR A 70 8.15 4.37 2.21
C THR A 70 6.85 3.59 2.42
N MET A 71 5.87 3.71 1.52
CA MET A 71 4.60 2.96 1.62
C MET A 71 4.83 1.44 1.58
N ALA A 72 5.78 0.98 0.76
CA ALA A 72 6.09 -0.43 0.61
C ALA A 72 6.86 -1.03 1.81
N THR A 73 7.74 -0.24 2.44
CA THR A 73 8.70 -0.72 3.45
C THR A 73 8.32 -0.31 4.88
N GLY A 74 7.46 0.69 5.06
CA GLY A 74 7.08 1.23 6.35
C GLY A 74 8.15 2.08 7.05
N VAL A 75 9.28 2.36 6.40
CA VAL A 75 10.38 3.18 6.96
C VAL A 75 10.60 4.45 6.12
N THR A 76 11.37 5.41 6.65
CA THR A 76 11.66 6.70 6.01
C THR A 76 12.82 6.63 5.00
N PRO A 77 12.98 7.66 4.12
CA PRO A 77 14.03 7.68 3.09
C PRO A 77 15.46 7.49 3.57
N ASP A 78 15.79 7.95 4.77
CA ASP A 78 17.10 7.76 5.41
C ASP A 78 17.38 6.29 5.77
N LEU A 79 16.35 5.47 5.92
CA LEU A 79 16.47 4.03 6.21
C LEU A 79 16.39 3.18 4.95
N HIS A 80 15.43 3.42 4.06
CA HIS A 80 15.31 2.62 2.83
C HIS A 80 16.24 3.08 1.69
N GLY A 81 16.95 4.21 1.83
CA GLY A 81 18.02 4.66 0.94
C GLY A 81 17.58 5.38 -0.34
N ILE A 82 16.28 5.50 -0.61
CA ILE A 82 15.74 6.18 -1.80
C ILE A 82 15.39 7.61 -1.41
N LEU A 83 16.35 8.52 -1.61
CA LEU A 83 16.25 9.91 -1.13
C LEU A 83 15.46 10.83 -2.06
N HIS A 84 15.46 10.54 -3.37
CA HIS A 84 14.78 11.35 -4.38
C HIS A 84 14.51 10.50 -5.63
N ASN A 85 13.70 11.02 -6.57
CA ASN A 85 13.48 10.41 -7.88
C ASN A 85 14.77 10.25 -8.68
N SER A 86 15.72 11.16 -8.45
CA SER A 86 17.08 11.13 -8.97
C SER A 86 18.05 11.76 -7.98
N PHE A 87 19.20 11.12 -7.77
CA PHE A 87 20.26 11.59 -6.89
C PHE A 87 21.61 10.98 -7.29
N TYR A 88 22.70 11.44 -6.68
CA TYR A 88 24.03 10.89 -6.90
C TYR A 88 24.54 10.24 -5.62
N ASP A 89 24.85 8.96 -5.70
CA ASP A 89 25.55 8.20 -4.67
C ASP A 89 27.06 8.18 -4.95
N LYS A 90 27.88 8.32 -3.91
CA LYS A 90 29.34 8.42 -4.07
C LYS A 90 30.00 7.10 -4.48
N GLU A 91 29.42 5.97 -4.11
CA GLU A 91 29.97 4.64 -4.36
C GLU A 91 29.33 4.01 -5.60
N ARG A 92 28.03 4.24 -5.79
CA ARG A 92 27.22 3.61 -6.84
C ARG A 92 26.93 4.53 -8.04
N GLY A 93 27.23 5.83 -7.93
CA GLY A 93 27.00 6.81 -8.98
C GLY A 93 25.55 7.31 -9.06
N SER A 94 25.13 7.72 -10.26
CA SER A 94 23.82 8.36 -10.46
C SER A 94 22.68 7.35 -10.36
N PHE A 95 21.70 7.68 -9.52
CA PHE A 95 20.40 7.05 -9.47
C PHE A 95 19.36 7.92 -10.22
N SER A 96 18.51 7.29 -11.04
CA SER A 96 17.32 7.92 -11.62
C SER A 96 16.34 6.82 -12.05
N TYR A 97 15.32 6.55 -11.23
CA TYR A 97 14.34 5.47 -11.47
C TYR A 97 14.99 4.14 -11.88
N SER A 98 16.10 3.77 -11.23
CA SER A 98 16.80 2.53 -11.56
C SER A 98 15.93 1.31 -11.26
N PRO A 99 15.87 0.30 -12.14
CA PRO A 99 15.13 -0.93 -11.89
C PRO A 99 15.85 -1.91 -10.95
N ASP A 100 17.08 -1.61 -10.54
CA ASP A 100 17.86 -2.44 -9.64
C ASP A 100 17.29 -2.38 -8.21
N ALA A 101 16.68 -3.48 -7.76
CA ALA A 101 16.04 -3.56 -6.44
C ALA A 101 17.03 -3.35 -5.27
N SER A 102 18.34 -3.56 -5.49
CA SER A 102 19.34 -3.38 -4.43
C SER A 102 19.56 -1.91 -4.03
N TRP A 103 18.94 -0.95 -4.72
CA TRP A 103 18.88 0.44 -4.26
C TRP A 103 17.96 0.62 -3.04
N ILE A 104 16.98 -0.27 -2.85
CA ILE A 104 16.09 -0.27 -1.69
C ILE A 104 16.75 -1.09 -0.57
N GLN A 105 17.04 -0.45 0.56
CA GLN A 105 17.82 -1.04 1.65
C GLN A 105 16.95 -1.71 2.74
N TYR A 106 15.63 -1.69 2.58
CA TYR A 106 14.66 -2.25 3.50
C TYR A 106 13.66 -3.15 2.77
N GLU A 107 13.16 -4.18 3.45
CA GLU A 107 12.26 -5.17 2.86
C GLU A 107 10.88 -4.57 2.56
N PRO A 108 10.40 -4.62 1.32
CA PRO A 108 9.04 -4.23 0.98
C PRO A 108 8.03 -5.34 1.31
N VAL A 109 6.76 -4.99 1.44
CA VAL A 109 5.66 -5.92 1.79
C VAL A 109 5.45 -7.12 0.85
N TRP A 110 6.04 -7.11 -0.35
CA TRP A 110 5.90 -8.18 -1.35
C TRP A 110 7.11 -9.14 -1.41
N SER A 111 8.12 -8.94 -0.57
CA SER A 111 9.33 -9.77 -0.54
C SER A 111 9.11 -11.15 0.07
#